data_AF-A0A0Q5K6S5-F1
#
_entry.id   AF-A0A0Q5K6S5-F1
#
_cell.length_a   1.000
_cell.length_b   1.000
_cell.length_c   1.000
_cell.angle_alpha   90.00
_cell.angle_beta   90.00
_cell.angle_gamma   90.00
#
_symmetry.space_group_name_H-M   'P 1'
#
loop_
_entity.id
_entity.type
_entity.pdbx_description
1 polymer ?
#
loop_
_entity_poly.entity_id
_entity_poly.type
_entity_poly.pdbx_seq_one_letter_code
_entity_poly.pdbx_strand_id
1 'polypeptide(L)'
;MADRYAIDVKGFLDLAARTARRLDALAEAVFGVTFVANDVRDAVALTPDLARAFARAVDPWVERATALAEHGGAVLWAAERAVVEYCRADAAMAVDTDRAADSRGHGRWTVS
;
A
#
# COMPACT_ATOMS: atom_id res chain seq x y z
N MET A 1 -14.68 27.97 5.16
CA MET A 1 -14.94 26.77 4.32
C MET A 1 -13.67 25.94 4.34
N ALA A 2 -13.59 24.84 5.10
CA ALA A 2 -12.40 23.96 5.07
C ALA A 2 -12.64 22.50 5.51
N ASP A 3 -13.65 22.19 6.33
CA ASP A 3 -13.77 20.83 6.89
C ASP A 3 -14.29 19.73 5.95
N ARG A 4 -14.84 20.06 4.77
CA ARG A 4 -15.50 19.07 3.91
C ARG A 4 -14.52 18.27 3.03
N TYR A 5 -13.23 18.63 2.98
CA TYR A 5 -12.21 18.00 2.13
C TYR A 5 -10.93 17.59 2.86
N ALA A 6 -10.91 17.66 4.19
CA ALA A 6 -9.75 17.24 4.99
C ALA A 6 -9.70 15.71 5.04
N ILE A 7 -8.62 15.11 4.51
CA ILE A 7 -8.35 13.69 4.70
C ILE A 7 -7.99 13.46 6.17
N ASP A 8 -8.56 12.43 6.80
CA ASP A 8 -8.10 11.93 8.10
C ASP A 8 -6.76 11.22 7.94
N VAL A 9 -5.68 12.01 7.89
CA VAL A 9 -4.31 11.50 7.70
C VAL A 9 -3.91 10.56 8.83
N LYS A 10 -4.31 10.85 10.07
CA LYS A 10 -3.98 10.00 11.21
C LYS A 10 -4.68 8.64 11.10
N GLY A 11 -5.98 8.63 10.84
CA GLY A 11 -6.75 7.40 10.63
C GLY A 11 -6.23 6.57 9.46
N PHE A 12 -5.82 7.23 8.37
CA PHE A 12 -5.18 6.57 7.24
C PHE A 12 -3.84 5.92 7.63
N LEU A 13 -2.94 6.64 8.31
CA LEU A 13 -1.63 6.09 8.72
C LEU A 13 -1.80 4.90 9.69
N ASP A 14 -2.76 4.97 10.61
CA ASP A 14 -3.07 3.86 11.52
C ASP A 14 -3.61 2.63 10.76
N LEU A 15 -4.46 2.85 9.74
CA LEU A 15 -4.96 1.79 8.87
C LEU A 15 -3.82 1.20 8.02
N ALA A 16 -2.98 2.04 7.42
CA ALA A 16 -1.84 1.64 6.60
C ALA A 16 -0.86 0.78 7.41
N ALA A 17 -0.47 1.23 8.60
CA ALA A 17 0.42 0.49 9.49
C ALA A 17 -0.17 -0.87 9.92
N ARG A 18 -1.48 -0.94 10.19
CA ARG A 18 -2.16 -2.22 10.47
C ARG A 18 -2.18 -3.13 9.25
N THR A 19 -2.39 -2.56 8.07
CA THR A 19 -2.47 -3.30 6.81
C THR A 19 -1.09 -3.84 6.42
N ALA A 20 -0.04 -3.04 6.54
CA ALA A 20 1.35 -3.44 6.34
C ALA A 20 1.69 -4.69 7.16
N ARG A 21 1.44 -4.64 8.48
CA ARG A 21 1.68 -5.80 9.37
C ARG A 21 0.90 -7.06 8.97
N ARG A 22 -0.29 -6.91 8.39
CA ARG A 22 -1.10 -8.05 7.92
C ARG A 22 -0.56 -8.60 6.59
N LEU A 23 -0.05 -7.74 5.71
CA LEU A 23 0.62 -8.14 4.48
C LEU A 23 1.96 -8.83 4.77
N ASP A 24 2.72 -8.35 5.76
CA ASP A 24 3.94 -9.01 6.23
C ASP A 24 3.62 -10.43 6.74
N ALA A 25 2.63 -10.55 7.61
CA ALA A 25 2.18 -11.86 8.11
C ALA A 25 1.66 -12.78 6.99
N LEU A 26 1.01 -12.23 5.97
CA LEU A 26 0.58 -12.98 4.79
C LEU A 26 1.80 -13.49 3.99
N ALA A 27 2.79 -12.62 3.75
CA ALA A 27 4.00 -12.99 3.03
C ALA A 27 4.79 -14.09 3.77
N GLU A 28 4.93 -13.98 5.10
CA GLU A 28 5.52 -15.01 5.95
C GLU A 28 4.77 -16.35 5.84
N ALA A 29 3.43 -16.32 5.88
CA ALA A 29 2.62 -17.52 5.75
C ALA A 29 2.76 -18.18 4.38
N VAL A 30 2.76 -17.39 3.30
CA VAL A 30 2.98 -17.89 1.93
C VAL A 30 4.36 -18.52 1.80
N PHE A 31 5.39 -17.89 2.36
CA PHE A 31 6.75 -18.43 2.36
C PHE A 31 6.82 -19.76 3.14
N GLY A 32 6.22 -19.81 4.33
CA GLY A 32 6.19 -21.03 5.15
C GLY A 32 5.49 -22.20 4.45
N VAL A 33 4.35 -21.97 3.79
CA VAL A 33 3.67 -23.03 3.05
C VAL A 33 4.44 -23.42 1.79
N THR A 34 5.10 -22.47 1.12
CA THR A 34 5.98 -22.76 -0.04
C THR A 34 7.17 -23.63 0.36
N PHE A 35 7.74 -23.39 1.54
CA PHE A 35 8.80 -24.22 2.11
C PHE A 35 8.31 -25.67 2.31
N VAL A 36 7.17 -25.86 2.99
CA VAL A 36 6.58 -27.19 3.21
C VAL A 36 6.23 -27.87 1.88
N ALA A 37 5.73 -27.12 0.90
CA ALA A 37 5.44 -27.63 -0.43
C ALA A 37 6.69 -28.19 -1.13
N ASN A 38 7.84 -27.53 -0.97
CA ASN A 38 9.10 -28.02 -1.52
C ASN A 38 9.57 -29.29 -0.80
N ASP A 39 9.46 -29.37 0.52
CA ASP A 39 9.78 -30.59 1.27
C ASP A 39 8.95 -31.79 0.78
N VAL A 40 7.65 -31.59 0.54
CA VAL A 40 6.77 -32.64 0.01
C VAL A 40 7.15 -32.98 -1.43
N ARG A 41 7.46 -31.99 -2.27
CA ARG A 41 7.95 -32.21 -3.64
C ARG A 41 9.19 -33.10 -3.65
N ASP A 42 10.14 -32.84 -2.76
CA ASP A 42 11.37 -33.64 -2.64
C ASP A 42 11.07 -35.06 -2.17
N ALA A 43 10.15 -35.23 -1.22
CA ALA A 43 9.72 -36.56 -0.75
C ALA A 43 9.07 -37.41 -1.86
N VAL A 44 8.31 -36.77 -2.78
CA VAL A 44 7.64 -37.49 -3.88
C VAL A 44 8.48 -37.58 -5.16
N ALA A 45 9.70 -37.02 -5.18
CA ALA A 45 10.52 -36.88 -6.38
C ALA A 45 10.85 -38.22 -7.06
N LEU A 46 10.99 -39.29 -6.28
CA LEU A 46 11.29 -40.63 -6.78
C LEU A 46 10.09 -41.32 -7.47
N THR A 47 8.90 -40.72 -7.40
CA THR A 47 7.67 -41.25 -8.01
C THR A 47 7.16 -40.25 -9.07
N PRO A 48 7.50 -40.41 -10.36
CA PRO A 48 7.25 -39.39 -11.39
C PRO A 48 5.79 -38.98 -11.54
N ASP A 49 4.85 -39.92 -11.42
CA ASP A 49 3.41 -39.63 -11.55
C ASP A 49 2.89 -38.82 -10.35
N LEU A 50 3.37 -39.15 -9.14
CA LEU A 50 3.02 -38.42 -7.92
C LEU A 50 3.65 -37.02 -7.92
N ALA A 51 4.92 -36.90 -8.34
CA ALA A 51 5.58 -35.61 -8.50
C ALA A 51 4.83 -34.70 -9.50
N ARG A 52 4.37 -35.24 -10.64
CA ARG A 52 3.56 -34.51 -11.62
C ARG A 52 2.18 -34.13 -11.09
N ALA A 53 1.52 -35.01 -10.34
CA ALA A 53 0.23 -34.72 -9.73
C ALA A 53 0.35 -33.62 -8.67
N PHE A 54 1.38 -33.70 -7.84
CA PHE A 54 1.69 -32.72 -6.80
C PHE A 54 2.03 -31.35 -7.40
N ALA A 55 2.94 -31.31 -8.38
CA ALA A 55 3.30 -30.07 -9.08
C ALA A 55 2.06 -29.37 -9.68
N ARG A 56 1.20 -30.12 -10.38
CA ARG A 56 -0.06 -29.58 -10.95
C ARG A 56 -1.02 -29.00 -9.91
N ALA A 57 -1.03 -29.55 -8.69
CA ALA A 57 -1.87 -29.04 -7.61
C ALA A 57 -1.28 -27.78 -6.96
N VAL A 58 0.04 -27.74 -6.80
CA VAL A 58 0.73 -26.78 -5.93
C VAL A 58 1.28 -25.57 -6.69
N ASP A 59 1.83 -25.74 -7.89
CA ASP A 59 2.44 -24.65 -8.65
C ASP A 59 1.47 -23.47 -8.90
N PRO A 60 0.20 -23.70 -9.33
CA PRO A 60 -0.73 -22.60 -9.53
C PRO A 60 -1.12 -21.89 -8.23
N TRP A 61 -1.01 -22.58 -7.09
CA TRP A 61 -1.26 -21.98 -5.78
C TRP A 61 -0.08 -21.10 -5.35
N VAL A 62 1.16 -21.59 -5.48
CA VAL A 62 2.37 -20.82 -5.15
C VAL A 62 2.43 -19.53 -5.95
N GLU A 63 2.20 -19.62 -7.27
CA GLU A 63 2.24 -18.47 -8.16
C GLU A 63 1.20 -17.41 -7.76
N ARG A 64 -0.06 -17.83 -7.56
CA ARG A 64 -1.15 -16.91 -7.17
C ARG A 64 -0.96 -16.32 -5.78
N ALA A 65 -0.48 -17.11 -4.82
CA ALA A 65 -0.27 -16.64 -3.45
C ALA A 65 0.85 -15.59 -3.38
N THR A 66 1.94 -15.82 -4.10
CA THR A 66 3.05 -14.86 -4.22
C THR A 66 2.59 -13.57 -4.89
N ALA A 67 1.91 -13.67 -6.04
CA ALA A 67 1.39 -12.51 -6.76
C ALA A 67 0.40 -11.69 -5.92
N LEU A 68 -0.43 -12.33 -5.09
CA LEU A 68 -1.36 -11.65 -4.20
C LEU A 68 -0.64 -10.83 -3.12
N ALA A 69 0.40 -11.41 -2.50
CA ALA A 69 1.18 -10.73 -1.48
C ALA A 69 1.90 -9.50 -2.08
N GLU A 70 2.52 -9.64 -3.25
CA GLU A 70 3.16 -8.55 -3.97
C GLU A 70 2.17 -7.44 -4.37
N HIS A 71 1.01 -7.83 -4.92
CA HIS A 71 -0.02 -6.88 -5.31
C HIS A 71 -0.56 -6.09 -4.11
N GLY A 72 -0.82 -6.77 -2.98
CA GLY A 72 -1.25 -6.12 -1.75
C GLY A 72 -0.24 -5.07 -1.26
N GLY A 73 1.06 -5.40 -1.30
CA GLY A 73 2.14 -4.45 -0.99
C GLY A 73 2.18 -3.25 -1.94
N ALA A 74 2.04 -3.49 -3.24
CA ALA A 74 2.05 -2.42 -4.24
C ALA A 74 0.88 -1.44 -4.08
N VAL A 75 -0.32 -1.95 -3.77
CA VAL A 75 -1.51 -1.11 -3.51
C VAL A 75 -1.32 -0.25 -2.27
N LEU A 76 -0.80 -0.83 -1.18
CA LEU A 76 -0.55 -0.08 0.05
C LEU A 76 0.48 1.04 -0.18
N TRP A 77 1.58 0.74 -0.86
CA TRP A 77 2.61 1.72 -1.20
C TRP A 77 2.06 2.87 -2.07
N ALA A 78 1.23 2.55 -3.07
CA ALA A 78 0.59 3.56 -3.90
C ALA A 78 -0.35 4.47 -3.09
N ALA A 79 -1.10 3.91 -2.14
CA ALA A 79 -1.97 4.66 -1.25
C ALA A 79 -1.18 5.61 -0.33
N GLU A 80 -0.10 5.14 0.28
CA GLU A 80 0.78 5.96 1.12
C GLU A 80 1.39 7.12 0.34
N ARG A 81 1.83 6.86 -0.90
CA ARG A 81 2.37 7.89 -1.78
C ARG A 81 1.33 8.96 -2.12
N ALA A 82 0.08 8.56 -2.38
CA ALA A 82 -1.01 9.50 -2.65
C ALA A 82 -1.26 10.44 -1.46
N VAL A 83 -1.19 9.94 -0.22
CA VAL A 83 -1.35 10.76 0.99
C VAL A 83 -0.19 11.74 1.17
N VAL A 84 1.05 11.31 0.88
CA VAL A 84 2.20 12.22 0.90
C VAL A 84 2.03 13.38 -0.09
N GLU A 85 1.59 13.10 -1.32
CA GLU A 85 1.35 14.15 -2.31
C GLU A 85 0.19 15.07 -1.94
N TYR A 86 -0.87 14.53 -1.33
CA TYR A 86 -1.96 15.35 -0.78
C TYR A 86 -1.45 16.32 0.28
N CYS A 87 -0.68 15.85 1.26
CA CYS A 87 -0.12 16.71 2.32
C CYS A 87 0.80 17.79 1.76
N ARG A 88 1.57 17.49 0.70
CA ARG A 88 2.41 18.50 0.02
C ARG A 88 1.57 19.57 -0.67
N ALA A 89 0.51 19.17 -1.37
CA ALA A 89 -0.40 20.10 -2.04
C ALA A 89 -1.13 21.00 -1.03
N ASP A 90 -1.58 20.44 0.09
CA ASP A 90 -2.25 21.17 1.17
C ASP A 90 -1.31 22.22 1.81
N ALA A 91 -0.06 21.84 2.09
CA ALA A 91 0.95 22.77 2.60
C ALA A 91 1.26 23.91 1.62
N ALA A 92 1.35 23.62 0.32
CA ALA A 92 1.56 24.64 -0.71
C ALA A 92 0.37 25.60 -0.80
N MET A 93 -0.86 25.08 -0.77
CA MET A 93 -2.07 25.89 -0.75
C MET A 93 -2.12 26.81 0.46
N ALA A 94 -1.78 26.31 1.66
CA ALA A 94 -1.75 27.10 2.89
C ALA A 94 -0.80 28.31 2.75
N VAL A 95 0.41 28.09 2.24
CA VAL A 95 1.41 29.15 1.99
C VAL A 95 0.90 30.18 0.98
N ASP A 96 0.28 29.75 -0.11
CA ASP A 96 -0.27 30.65 -1.12
C ASP A 96 -1.45 31.46 -0.59
N THR A 97 -2.32 30.86 0.23
CA THR A 97 -3.42 31.59 0.89
C THR A 97 -2.92 32.62 1.88
N ASP A 98 -1.90 32.31 2.67
CA ASP A 98 -1.29 33.27 3.62
C ASP A 98 -0.66 34.44 2.86
N ARG A 99 0.08 34.17 1.78
CA ARG A 99 0.67 35.21 0.91
C ARG A 99 -0.40 36.08 0.22
N ALA A 100 -1.52 35.49 -0.17
CA ALA A 100 -2.66 36.20 -0.75
C ALA A 100 -3.39 37.06 0.30
N ALA A 101 -3.42 36.66 1.57
CA ALA A 101 -3.96 37.45 2.66
C ALA A 101 -3.07 38.67 2.97
N ASP A 102 -1.76 38.48 3.03
CA ASP A 102 -0.79 39.55 3.29
C ASP A 102 -0.79 40.63 2.19
N SER A 103 -0.88 40.21 0.93
CA SER A 103 -0.91 41.14 -0.22
C SER A 103 -2.20 41.97 -0.33
N ARG A 104 -3.32 41.50 0.25
CA ARG A 104 -4.58 42.26 0.34
C ARG A 104 -4.62 43.26 1.50
N GLY A 105 -3.71 43.14 2.48
CA GLY A 105 -3.59 44.04 3.63
C GLY A 105 -2.93 45.41 3.35
N HIS A 106 -2.42 45.65 2.14
CA HIS A 106 -1.70 46.89 1.79
C HIS A 106 -2.37 47.73 0.69
N GLY A 107 -3.52 47.28 0.16
CA GLY A 107 -4.34 48.07 -0.75
C GLY A 107 -5.19 49.10 0.00
N ARG A 108 -4.59 50.21 0.43
CA ARG A 108 -5.34 51.41 0.82
C ARG A 108 -6.14 51.87 -0.40
N TRP A 109 -7.42 51.51 -0.44
CA TRP A 109 -8.37 52.07 -1.41
C TRP A 109 -8.50 53.57 -1.13
N THR A 110 -7.71 54.39 -1.82
CA THR A 110 -8.04 55.81 -1.99
C THR A 110 -9.05 55.87 -3.13
N VAL A 111 -10.33 55.94 -2.78
CA VAL A 111 -11.37 56.42 -3.67
C VAL A 111 -11.08 57.91 -3.90
N SER A 112 -10.83 58.29 -5.15
CA SER A 112 -10.79 59.67 -5.63
C SER A 112 -12.02 59.91 -6.49
#